data_AF-A0A1C5QS51-F1
#
_entry.id   AF-A0A1C5QS51-F1
#
_cell.length_a   1.000
_cell.length_b   1.000
_cell.length_c   1.000
_cell.angle_alpha   90.00
_cell.angle_beta   90.00
_cell.angle_gamma   90.00
#
_symmetry.space_group_name_H-M   'P 1'
#
loop_
_entity.id
_entity.type
_entity.pdbx_description
1 polymer ?
#
loop_
_entity_poly.entity_id
_entity_poly.type
_entity_poly.pdbx_seq_one_letter_code
_entity_poly.pdbx_strand_id
1 'polypeptide(L)'
;MVIEVLYKSFRYEKFDSSAQTNSEPFRAKGTNILTDWNLYLGALEENGIILAEHWYDGNPQHAGGQVTLEGTKVPAATRQVGSAMLLVSPDELDDVVWLKKDGEKLLWREGDELINGERFFAMEQLCYSDATVQSINRRAIAVFDYLKHAHPTYSDDEIARIMGYTESAIERIRDAEISQDEGFVDDDGEGQNEEDNTGAIGGYDFG
;
A
#
# COMPACT_ATOMS: atom_id res chain seq x y z
N MET A 1 5.85 -9.01 12.93
CA MET A 1 5.97 -8.69 11.50
C MET A 1 7.00 -9.64 10.91
N VAL A 2 6.69 -10.23 9.76
CA VAL A 2 7.56 -11.17 9.07
C VAL A 2 7.90 -10.59 7.71
N ILE A 3 9.19 -10.44 7.41
CA ILE A 3 9.69 -10.00 6.10
C ILE A 3 10.37 -11.17 5.42
N GLU A 4 10.06 -11.38 4.14
CA GLU A 4 10.63 -12.47 3.35
C GLU A 4 11.20 -11.91 2.06
N VAL A 5 12.40 -12.35 1.67
CA VAL A 5 13.11 -11.88 0.48
C VAL A 5 13.56 -13.09 -0.34
N LEU A 6 13.21 -13.09 -1.62
CA LEU A 6 13.75 -14.03 -2.59
C LEU A 6 14.75 -13.33 -3.49
N TYR A 7 15.92 -13.94 -3.65
CA TYR A 7 16.96 -13.48 -4.57
C TYR A 7 16.97 -14.32 -5.86
N LYS A 8 17.57 -13.79 -6.94
CA LYS A 8 17.76 -14.46 -8.24
C LYS A 8 18.55 -15.75 -8.12
N SER A 9 19.44 -15.83 -7.11
CA SER A 9 20.19 -17.03 -6.74
C SER A 9 19.34 -18.13 -6.09
N PHE A 10 18.04 -17.92 -5.93
CA PHE A 10 17.13 -18.75 -5.14
C PHE A 10 17.50 -18.82 -3.64
N ARG A 11 18.36 -17.91 -3.17
CA ARG A 11 18.51 -17.64 -1.73
C ARG A 11 17.21 -17.09 -1.20
N TYR A 12 16.75 -17.67 -0.10
CA TYR A 12 15.55 -17.25 0.61
C TYR A 12 15.92 -16.76 1.99
N GLU A 13 15.53 -15.54 2.32
CA GLU A 13 15.76 -14.95 3.64
C GLU A 13 14.41 -14.62 4.30
N LYS A 14 14.32 -14.93 5.59
CA LYS A 14 13.13 -14.66 6.41
C LYS A 14 13.56 -13.97 7.69
N PHE A 15 13.00 -12.80 7.92
CA PHE A 15 13.21 -11.98 9.11
C PHE A 15 11.92 -11.96 9.91
N ASP A 16 11.95 -12.52 11.12
CA ASP A 16 10.79 -12.58 12.02
C ASP A 16 11.04 -11.70 13.25
N SER A 17 10.30 -10.60 13.35
CA SER A 17 10.46 -9.64 14.45
C SER A 17 9.89 -10.14 15.78
N SER A 18 9.10 -11.21 15.79
CA SER A 18 8.57 -11.81 17.03
C SER A 18 9.66 -12.45 17.90
N ALA A 19 10.74 -12.92 17.27
CA ALA A 19 11.86 -13.54 17.97
C ALA A 19 12.79 -12.54 18.67
N GLN A 20 12.69 -11.24 18.37
CA GLN A 20 13.61 -10.22 18.87
C GLN A 20 13.21 -9.60 20.23
N THR A 21 11.99 -9.81 20.70
CA THR A 21 11.55 -9.19 21.96
C THR A 21 11.88 -10.08 23.14
N ASN A 22 13.03 -9.83 23.79
CA ASN A 22 13.11 -10.03 25.25
C ASN A 22 11.90 -9.31 25.88
N SER A 23 11.33 -9.82 26.97
CA SER A 23 10.16 -9.18 27.60
C SER A 23 10.42 -7.75 28.03
N GLU A 24 11.69 -7.37 28.30
CA GLU A 24 12.11 -6.01 28.66
C GLU A 24 13.44 -5.62 27.97
N PRO A 25 13.48 -5.44 26.64
CA PRO A 25 14.74 -5.25 25.89
C PRO A 25 15.39 -3.89 26.18
N PHE A 26 14.60 -2.92 26.67
CA PHE A 26 15.05 -1.55 26.96
C PHE A 26 15.04 -1.22 28.44
N ARG A 27 15.00 -2.20 29.35
CA ARG A 27 14.89 -1.97 30.80
C ARG A 27 15.91 -0.97 31.36
N ALA A 28 17.13 -0.96 30.81
CA ALA A 28 18.19 -0.03 31.23
C ALA A 28 17.96 1.42 30.75
N LYS A 29 17.08 1.62 29.75
CA LYS A 29 16.77 2.91 29.13
C LYS A 29 15.38 3.44 29.50
N GLY A 30 14.43 2.56 29.83
CA GLY A 30 13.07 2.92 30.21
C GLY A 30 12.12 1.73 30.24
N THR A 31 10.82 2.02 30.25
CA THR A 31 9.76 1.00 30.26
C THR A 31 9.19 0.87 28.86
N ASN A 32 9.55 -0.18 28.14
CA ASN A 32 8.97 -0.43 26.83
C ASN A 32 7.50 -0.84 26.95
N ILE A 33 6.59 0.02 26.51
CA ILE A 33 5.15 -0.27 26.49
C ILE A 33 4.63 -0.65 25.10
N LEU A 34 5.38 -0.33 24.05
CA LEU A 34 5.04 -0.64 22.66
C LEU A 34 6.31 -0.62 21.80
N THR A 35 6.55 -1.70 21.07
CA THR A 35 7.58 -1.76 20.02
C THR A 35 6.94 -1.44 18.67
N ASP A 36 7.59 -0.57 17.91
CA ASP A 36 7.16 -0.07 16.61
C ASP A 36 8.19 -0.47 15.55
N TRP A 37 7.74 -1.18 14.51
CA TRP A 37 8.58 -1.72 13.44
C TRP A 37 8.27 -0.98 12.14
N ASN A 38 9.27 -0.27 11.60
CA ASN A 38 9.11 0.57 10.41
C ASN A 38 9.91 -0.02 9.26
N LEU A 39 9.23 -0.52 8.24
CA LEU A 39 9.84 -0.97 6.99
C LEU A 39 9.95 0.20 6.01
N TYR A 40 11.17 0.56 5.61
CA TYR A 40 11.43 1.67 4.70
C TYR A 40 11.68 1.17 3.28
N LEU A 41 10.84 1.63 2.34
CA LEU A 41 10.89 1.26 0.90
C LEU A 41 10.95 2.49 -0.04
N GLY A 42 11.20 3.69 0.51
CA GLY A 42 11.06 4.95 -0.23
C GLY A 42 12.27 5.35 -1.08
N ALA A 43 13.48 5.00 -0.65
CA ALA A 43 14.75 5.36 -1.29
C ALA A 43 15.67 4.12 -1.38
N LEU A 44 15.22 3.13 -2.15
CA LEU A 44 15.86 1.83 -2.24
C LEU A 44 17.32 1.94 -2.72
N GLU A 45 17.57 2.63 -3.83
CA GLU A 45 18.92 2.74 -4.41
C GLU A 45 19.94 3.41 -3.47
N GLU A 46 19.50 4.30 -2.59
CA GLU A 46 20.40 4.98 -1.65
C GLU A 46 20.64 4.16 -0.38
N ASN A 47 19.58 3.57 0.18
CA ASN A 47 19.59 3.04 1.55
C ASN A 47 19.37 1.52 1.63
N GLY A 48 18.98 0.88 0.55
CA GLY A 48 18.53 -0.50 0.52
C GLY A 48 17.17 -0.65 1.20
N ILE A 49 16.93 -1.84 1.73
CA ILE A 49 15.70 -2.17 2.46
C ILE A 49 16.03 -2.19 3.94
N ILE A 50 15.45 -1.25 4.68
CA ILE A 50 15.72 -1.05 6.11
C ILE A 50 14.48 -1.38 6.92
N LEU A 51 14.69 -2.15 7.99
CA LEU A 51 13.72 -2.29 9.07
C LEU A 51 14.24 -1.54 10.30
N ALA A 52 13.57 -0.47 10.71
CA ALA A 52 13.90 0.24 11.94
C ALA A 52 12.98 -0.16 13.08
N GLU A 53 13.58 -0.45 14.22
CA GLU A 53 12.93 -0.60 15.50
C GLU A 53 12.85 0.76 16.20
N HIS A 54 11.65 1.07 16.68
CA HIS A 54 11.38 2.12 17.64
C HIS A 54 10.61 1.53 18.80
N TRP A 55 10.55 2.27 19.91
CA TRP A 55 9.80 1.85 21.07
C TRP A 55 9.18 3.05 21.76
N TYR A 56 8.13 2.85 22.54
CA TYR A 56 7.51 3.90 23.33
C TYR A 56 7.88 3.71 24.79
N ASP A 57 8.41 4.77 25.39
CA ASP A 57 8.77 4.76 26.81
C ASP A 57 7.56 5.17 27.66
N GLY A 58 7.08 4.21 28.46
CA GLY A 58 6.00 4.41 29.41
C GLY A 58 6.44 5.04 30.72
N ASN A 59 7.73 5.31 30.94
CA ASN A 59 8.19 6.01 32.13
C ASN A 59 7.66 7.46 32.15
N PRO A 60 6.81 7.85 33.12
CA PRO A 60 6.26 9.21 33.17
C PRO A 60 7.32 10.31 33.31
N GLN A 61 8.52 9.97 33.81
CA GLN A 61 9.64 10.92 33.92
C GLN A 61 10.28 11.24 32.56
N HIS A 62 10.10 10.36 31.56
CA HIS A 62 10.58 10.54 30.19
C HIS A 62 9.45 10.93 29.23
N ALA A 63 8.22 11.13 29.73
CA ALA A 63 7.09 11.54 28.93
C ALA A 63 7.33 12.90 28.26
N GLY A 64 6.96 13.03 26.99
CA GLY A 64 7.16 14.25 26.19
C GLY A 64 6.09 15.32 26.41
N GLY A 65 5.23 15.14 27.41
CA GLY A 65 4.10 16.01 27.70
C GLY A 65 2.89 15.25 28.20
N GLN A 66 1.74 15.90 28.13
CA GLN A 66 0.45 15.35 28.52
C GLN A 66 -0.58 15.60 27.42
N VAL A 67 -1.47 14.64 27.23
CA VAL A 67 -2.67 14.78 26.41
C VAL A 67 -3.90 14.88 27.30
N THR A 68 -4.87 15.69 26.89
CA THR A 68 -6.16 15.81 27.60
C THR A 68 -7.19 14.95 26.89
N LEU A 69 -7.67 13.91 27.55
CA LEU A 69 -8.72 13.01 27.07
C LEU A 69 -9.95 13.22 27.96
N GLU A 70 -11.04 13.76 27.41
CA GLU A 70 -12.29 14.02 28.14
C GLU A 70 -12.08 14.82 29.45
N GLY A 71 -11.16 15.79 29.44
CA GLY A 71 -10.80 16.59 30.61
C GLY A 71 -9.78 15.94 31.56
N THR A 72 -9.40 14.68 31.34
CA THR A 72 -8.37 13.98 32.10
C THR A 72 -7.00 14.16 31.46
N LYS A 73 -6.00 14.60 32.23
CA LYS A 73 -4.61 14.70 31.76
C LYS A 73 -3.90 13.35 31.91
N VAL A 74 -3.38 12.83 30.80
CA VAL A 74 -2.67 11.55 30.74
C VAL A 74 -1.25 11.81 30.22
N PRO A 75 -0.19 11.25 30.85
CA PRO A 75 1.16 11.32 30.31
C PRO A 75 1.24 10.73 28.90
N ALA A 76 1.89 11.44 27.98
CA ALA A 76 2.11 10.98 26.62
C ALA A 76 3.46 10.25 26.54
N ALA A 77 3.40 8.92 26.39
CA ALA A 77 4.59 8.13 26.07
C ALA A 77 5.16 8.59 24.72
N THR A 78 6.48 8.78 24.67
CA THR A 78 7.17 9.26 23.47
C THR A 78 7.86 8.14 22.75
N ARG A 79 7.87 8.26 21.42
CA ARG A 79 8.62 7.38 20.54
C ARG A 79 10.12 7.61 20.74
N GLN A 80 10.84 6.53 20.97
CA GLN A 80 12.27 6.45 21.17
C GLN A 80 12.89 5.64 20.03
N VAL A 81 14.10 6.03 19.65
CA VAL A 81 14.85 5.35 18.58
C VAL A 81 15.46 4.06 19.14
N GLY A 82 15.21 2.95 18.44
CA GLY A 82 15.84 1.65 18.67
C GLY A 82 17.00 1.44 17.70
N SER A 83 17.03 0.29 17.04
CA SER A 83 18.06 -0.07 16.06
C SER A 83 17.50 -0.11 14.64
N ALA A 84 18.32 0.21 13.64
CA ALA A 84 18.01 -0.05 12.24
C ALA A 84 18.73 -1.32 11.77
N MET A 85 18.00 -2.19 11.09
CA MET A 85 18.50 -3.41 10.45
C MET A 85 18.45 -3.22 8.94
N LEU A 86 19.62 -3.26 8.32
CA LEU A 86 19.72 -3.36 6.86
C LEU A 86 19.38 -4.80 6.47
N LEU A 87 18.19 -4.99 5.90
CA LEU A 87 17.72 -6.32 5.47
C LEU A 87 18.32 -6.70 4.12
N VAL A 88 18.40 -5.72 3.21
CA VAL A 88 19.00 -5.86 1.89
C VAL A 88 19.84 -4.63 1.63
N SER A 89 21.12 -4.80 1.32
CA SER A 89 21.99 -3.68 0.96
C SER A 89 21.63 -3.10 -0.41
N PRO A 90 21.93 -1.82 -0.69
CA PRO A 90 21.75 -1.24 -2.03
C PRO A 90 22.37 -2.10 -3.14
N ASP A 91 23.57 -2.63 -2.90
CA ASP A 91 24.33 -3.43 -3.88
C ASP A 91 23.68 -4.80 -4.17
N GLU A 92 22.80 -5.28 -3.29
CA GLU A 92 22.08 -6.56 -3.47
C GLU A 92 20.69 -6.37 -4.12
N LEU A 93 20.24 -5.13 -4.33
CA LEU A 93 18.90 -4.87 -4.86
C LEU A 93 18.69 -5.53 -6.23
N ASP A 94 19.69 -5.48 -7.10
CA ASP A 94 19.68 -6.10 -8.43
C ASP A 94 19.39 -7.59 -8.39
N ASP A 95 19.72 -8.26 -7.30
CA ASP A 95 19.46 -9.67 -7.09
C ASP A 95 18.10 -9.96 -6.44
N VAL A 96 17.39 -8.95 -5.90
CA VAL A 96 16.06 -9.16 -5.32
C VAL A 96 15.06 -9.45 -6.43
N VAL A 97 14.32 -10.56 -6.28
CA VAL A 97 13.20 -10.96 -7.13
C VAL A 97 11.89 -10.46 -6.56
N TRP A 98 11.68 -10.61 -5.26
CA TRP A 98 10.54 -10.03 -4.56
C TRP A 98 10.83 -9.88 -3.08
N LEU A 99 10.07 -8.97 -2.45
CA LEU A 99 9.96 -8.85 -1.00
C LEU A 99 8.50 -9.00 -0.60
N LYS A 100 8.26 -9.74 0.48
CA LYS A 100 6.95 -9.83 1.16
C LYS A 100 7.01 -9.28 2.57
N LYS A 101 5.90 -8.68 2.99
CA LYS A 101 5.58 -8.37 4.38
C LYS A 101 4.34 -9.13 4.78
N ASP A 102 4.46 -9.95 5.81
CA ASP A 102 3.37 -10.75 6.39
C ASP A 102 2.60 -11.59 5.34
N GLY A 103 3.32 -12.10 4.32
CA GLY A 103 2.78 -12.90 3.22
C GLY A 103 2.36 -12.10 1.99
N GLU A 104 2.19 -10.78 2.10
CA GLU A 104 1.80 -9.89 1.00
C GLU A 104 3.03 -9.36 0.27
N LYS A 105 3.00 -9.38 -1.07
CA LYS A 105 4.14 -8.97 -1.90
C LYS A 105 4.20 -7.45 -2.01
N LEU A 106 5.28 -6.84 -1.53
CA LEU A 106 5.47 -5.38 -1.56
C LEU A 106 6.41 -4.91 -2.65
N LEU A 107 7.39 -5.73 -3.04
CA LEU A 107 8.28 -5.47 -4.15
C LEU A 107 8.32 -6.69 -5.06
N TRP A 108 8.45 -6.49 -6.37
CA TRP A 108 8.65 -7.58 -7.33
C TRP A 108 9.44 -7.14 -8.55
N ARG A 109 10.10 -8.09 -9.20
CA ARG A 109 10.72 -7.86 -10.50
C ARG A 109 9.68 -7.94 -11.62
N GLU A 110 9.69 -6.92 -12.46
CA GLU A 110 9.11 -6.94 -13.79
C GLU A 110 10.24 -6.75 -14.80
N GLY A 111 10.63 -7.84 -15.46
CA GLY A 111 11.89 -7.87 -16.19
C GLY A 111 13.08 -7.58 -15.26
N ASP A 112 13.88 -6.59 -15.63
CA ASP A 112 15.04 -6.13 -14.87
C ASP A 112 14.72 -5.01 -13.87
N GLU A 113 13.47 -4.58 -13.72
CA GLU A 113 13.09 -3.47 -12.85
C GLU A 113 12.46 -3.95 -11.55
N LEU A 114 12.84 -3.36 -10.41
CA LEU A 114 12.25 -3.67 -9.10
C LEU A 114 11.07 -2.73 -8.83
N ILE A 115 9.88 -3.26 -8.98
CA ILE A 115 8.64 -2.50 -8.85
C ILE A 115 8.30 -2.30 -7.39
N ASN A 116 7.93 -1.05 -7.06
CA ASN A 116 7.38 -0.70 -5.76
C ASN A 116 5.86 -0.96 -5.75
N GLY A 117 5.49 -2.09 -5.15
CA GLY A 117 4.12 -2.55 -5.05
C GLY A 117 3.21 -1.69 -4.20
N GLU A 118 3.71 -1.13 -3.10
CA GLU A 118 2.93 -0.22 -2.25
C GLU A 118 2.47 1.02 -3.05
N ARG A 119 3.35 1.58 -3.88
CA ARG A 119 2.98 2.67 -4.80
C ARG A 119 1.96 2.22 -5.83
N PHE A 120 2.14 1.04 -6.41
CA PHE A 120 1.20 0.47 -7.37
C PHE A 120 -0.18 0.25 -6.74
N PHE A 121 -0.29 -0.46 -5.62
CA PHE A 121 -1.56 -0.76 -4.95
C PHE A 121 -2.27 0.50 -4.47
N ALA A 122 -1.54 1.51 -4.00
CA ALA A 122 -2.12 2.80 -3.65
C ALA A 122 -2.78 3.45 -4.88
N MET A 123 -2.13 3.42 -6.04
CA MET A 123 -2.70 3.96 -7.28
C MET A 123 -3.84 3.09 -7.80
N GLU A 124 -3.69 1.77 -7.82
CA GLU A 124 -4.73 0.83 -8.23
C GLU A 124 -6.03 1.06 -7.44
N GLN A 125 -5.98 1.14 -6.11
CA GLN A 125 -7.17 1.41 -5.29
C GLN A 125 -7.81 2.76 -5.59
N LEU A 126 -7.00 3.76 -5.95
CA LEU A 126 -7.49 5.09 -6.26
C LEU A 126 -8.16 5.17 -7.62
N CYS A 127 -7.59 4.55 -8.66
CA CYS A 127 -8.02 4.77 -10.04
C CYS A 127 -8.52 3.52 -10.78
N TYR A 128 -8.14 2.31 -10.42
CA TYR A 128 -8.56 1.12 -11.20
C TYR A 128 -10.02 0.73 -10.89
N SER A 129 -10.83 0.61 -11.95
CA SER A 129 -12.20 0.08 -11.90
C SER A 129 -12.41 -0.94 -13.02
N ASP A 130 -13.19 -1.98 -12.75
CA ASP A 130 -13.69 -2.93 -13.74
C ASP A 130 -15.17 -3.29 -13.46
N ALA A 131 -15.66 -4.36 -14.09
CA ALA A 131 -17.05 -4.82 -13.91
C ALA A 131 -17.40 -5.21 -12.47
N THR A 132 -16.41 -5.48 -11.62
CA THR A 132 -16.55 -6.03 -10.27
C THR A 132 -15.92 -5.15 -9.19
N VAL A 133 -14.92 -4.34 -9.55
CA VAL A 133 -14.17 -3.47 -8.64
C VAL A 133 -14.44 -2.01 -9.02
N GLN A 134 -14.79 -1.19 -8.04
CA GLN A 134 -14.87 0.26 -8.23
C GLN A 134 -13.77 0.96 -7.44
N SER A 135 -13.03 1.82 -8.13
CA SER A 135 -12.00 2.66 -7.54
C SER A 135 -12.57 3.59 -6.46
N ILE A 136 -11.70 4.02 -5.54
CA ILE A 136 -12.08 5.01 -4.53
C ILE A 136 -12.53 6.31 -5.21
N ASN A 137 -11.87 6.71 -6.30
CA ASN A 137 -12.23 7.90 -7.06
C ASN A 137 -13.65 7.84 -7.62
N ARG A 138 -14.00 6.76 -8.32
CA ARG A 138 -15.33 6.58 -8.92
C ARG A 138 -16.42 6.56 -7.84
N ARG A 139 -16.15 5.89 -6.72
CA ARG A 139 -17.06 5.87 -5.56
C ARG A 139 -17.20 7.25 -4.92
N ALA A 140 -16.11 8.02 -4.82
CA ALA A 140 -16.14 9.36 -4.26
C ALA A 140 -17.00 10.31 -5.12
N ILE A 141 -16.86 10.28 -6.44
CA ILE A 141 -17.71 11.09 -7.34
C ILE A 141 -19.18 10.70 -7.22
N ALA A 142 -19.49 9.41 -7.21
CA ALA A 142 -20.87 8.95 -7.07
C ALA A 142 -21.53 9.41 -5.75
N VAL A 143 -20.79 9.34 -4.63
CA VAL A 143 -21.27 9.84 -3.33
C VAL A 143 -21.42 11.36 -3.34
N PHE A 144 -20.46 12.08 -3.92
CA PHE A 144 -20.51 13.53 -4.03
C PHE A 144 -21.74 13.99 -4.81
N ASP A 145 -21.99 13.40 -5.98
CA ASP A 145 -23.13 13.75 -6.84
C ASP A 145 -24.47 13.43 -6.16
N TYR A 146 -24.55 12.31 -5.44
CA TYR A 146 -25.72 11.98 -4.61
C TYR A 146 -25.97 13.05 -3.54
N LEU A 147 -24.93 13.43 -2.78
CA LEU A 147 -25.05 14.41 -1.70
C LEU A 147 -25.41 15.80 -2.24
N LYS A 148 -24.84 16.19 -3.39
CA LYS A 148 -25.19 17.43 -4.09
C LYS A 148 -26.66 17.45 -4.52
N HIS A 149 -27.19 16.31 -4.96
CA HIS A 149 -28.62 16.18 -5.27
C HIS A 149 -29.50 16.21 -4.01
N ALA A 150 -29.07 15.55 -2.93
CA ALA A 150 -29.80 15.51 -1.66
C ALA A 150 -29.81 16.87 -0.91
N HIS A 151 -28.78 17.69 -1.12
CA HIS A 151 -28.57 18.98 -0.45
C HIS A 151 -28.32 20.10 -1.47
N PRO A 152 -29.31 20.46 -2.31
CA PRO A 152 -29.12 21.35 -3.46
C PRO A 152 -28.76 22.81 -3.10
N THR A 153 -28.90 23.20 -1.83
CA THR A 153 -28.54 24.54 -1.34
C THR A 153 -27.13 24.62 -0.76
N TYR A 154 -26.43 23.49 -0.61
CA TYR A 154 -25.07 23.47 -0.07
C TYR A 154 -24.08 23.71 -1.20
N SER A 155 -22.98 24.39 -0.87
CA SER A 155 -21.84 24.57 -1.78
C SER A 155 -21.06 23.26 -1.95
N ASP A 156 -20.28 23.16 -3.03
CA ASP A 156 -19.46 21.98 -3.33
C ASP A 156 -18.44 21.69 -2.23
N ASP A 157 -17.86 22.72 -1.61
CA ASP A 157 -17.00 22.63 -0.41
C ASP A 157 -17.74 22.07 0.82
N GLU A 158 -18.98 22.48 1.07
CA GLU A 158 -19.80 21.90 2.15
C GLU A 158 -20.13 20.43 1.88
N ILE A 159 -20.48 20.08 0.64
CA ILE A 159 -20.73 18.68 0.24
C ILE A 159 -19.47 17.83 0.41
N ALA A 160 -18.33 18.31 -0.09
CA ALA A 160 -17.06 17.60 0.02
C ALA A 160 -16.71 17.31 1.49
N ARG A 161 -16.88 18.29 2.38
CA ARG A 161 -16.62 18.12 3.81
C ARG A 161 -17.49 17.05 4.48
N ILE A 162 -18.76 16.90 4.08
CA ILE A 162 -19.66 15.88 4.65
C ILE A 162 -19.11 14.47 4.42
N MET A 163 -18.54 14.21 3.26
CA MET A 163 -17.93 12.93 2.92
C MET A 163 -16.44 12.83 3.29
N GLY A 164 -15.88 13.83 3.99
CA GLY A 164 -14.50 13.86 4.45
C GLY A 164 -13.47 14.30 3.40
N TYR A 165 -13.91 14.91 2.31
CA TYR A 165 -13.06 15.43 1.23
C TYR A 165 -12.90 16.95 1.31
N THR A 166 -11.89 17.46 0.61
CA THR A 166 -11.82 18.88 0.23
C THR A 166 -12.38 19.04 -1.17
N GLU A 167 -12.93 20.21 -1.51
CA GLU A 167 -13.39 20.53 -2.86
C GLU A 167 -12.30 20.26 -3.91
N SER A 168 -11.08 20.76 -3.66
CA SER A 168 -9.94 20.54 -4.56
C SER A 168 -9.59 19.07 -4.81
N ALA A 169 -9.87 18.18 -3.84
CA ALA A 169 -9.63 16.75 -4.01
C ALA A 169 -10.68 16.13 -4.94
N ILE A 170 -11.94 16.56 -4.83
CA ILE A 170 -13.01 16.15 -5.75
C ILE A 170 -12.74 16.65 -7.17
N GLU A 171 -12.28 17.90 -7.34
CA GLU A 171 -11.89 18.44 -8.65
C GLU A 171 -10.78 17.61 -9.30
N ARG A 172 -9.68 17.33 -8.57
CA ARG A 172 -8.60 16.48 -9.07
C ARG A 172 -9.08 15.07 -9.46
N ILE A 173 -10.03 14.52 -8.71
CA ILE A 173 -10.62 13.22 -9.03
C ILE A 173 -11.42 13.32 -10.34
N ARG A 174 -12.27 14.34 -10.51
CA ARG A 174 -13.04 14.53 -11.75
C ARG A 174 -12.12 14.63 -12.96
N ASP A 175 -11.06 15.42 -12.88
CA ASP A 175 -10.07 15.56 -13.95
C ASP A 175 -9.37 14.23 -14.28
N ALA A 176 -9.05 13.43 -13.26
CA ALA A 176 -8.44 12.11 -13.42
C ALA A 176 -9.40 11.09 -14.04
N GLU A 177 -10.67 11.08 -13.64
CA GLU A 177 -11.69 10.16 -14.18
C GLU A 177 -12.03 10.47 -15.65
N ILE A 178 -12.05 11.74 -16.06
CA ILE A 178 -12.18 12.13 -17.47
C ILE A 178 -11.08 11.49 -18.33
N SER A 179 -9.87 11.39 -17.78
CA SER A 179 -8.73 10.78 -18.48
C SER A 179 -8.87 9.26 -18.65
N GLN A 180 -9.80 8.60 -17.94
CA GLN A 180 -10.11 7.18 -18.16
C GLN A 180 -11.13 6.96 -19.27
N ASP A 181 -12.13 7.84 -19.37
CA ASP A 181 -13.23 7.73 -20.35
C ASP A 181 -12.77 8.02 -21.81
N GLU A 182 -11.66 8.73 -22.02
CA GLU A 182 -11.19 9.10 -23.36
C GLU A 182 -10.45 7.99 -24.15
N GLY A 183 -10.28 6.76 -23.62
CA GLY A 183 -9.33 5.80 -24.22
C GLY A 183 -9.65 4.30 -24.20
N PHE A 184 -10.72 3.84 -23.56
CA PHE A 184 -11.10 2.42 -23.54
C PHE A 184 -12.54 2.22 -24.01
N VAL A 185 -12.84 2.71 -25.22
CA VAL A 185 -13.95 2.14 -25.97
C VAL A 185 -13.44 0.77 -26.40
N ASP A 186 -13.94 -0.29 -25.77
CA ASP A 186 -13.83 -1.63 -26.32
C ASP A 186 -14.38 -1.55 -27.75
N ASP A 187 -13.48 -1.66 -28.74
CA ASP A 187 -13.88 -1.97 -30.10
C ASP A 187 -14.30 -3.43 -30.05
N ASP A 188 -15.55 -3.68 -29.65
CA ASP A 188 -16.24 -4.94 -29.88
C ASP A 188 -16.36 -5.07 -31.41
N GLY A 189 -15.25 -5.45 -32.03
CA GLY A 189 -15.15 -5.69 -33.46
C GLY A 189 -16.14 -6.77 -33.80
N GLU A 190 -17.29 -6.35 -34.35
CA GLU A 190 -18.22 -7.22 -35.06
C GLU A 190 -17.51 -7.85 -36.26
N GLY A 191 -16.77 -8.92 -35.99
CA GLY A 191 -16.27 -9.84 -36.99
C GLY A 191 -17.35 -10.87 -37.31
N GLN A 192 -18.25 -10.53 -38.24
CA GLN A 192 -19.04 -11.51 -38.96
C GLN A 192 -18.08 -12.49 -39.64
N ASN A 193 -17.96 -13.71 -39.12
CA ASN A 193 -17.41 -14.84 -39.87
C ASN A 193 -18.50 -15.90 -40.00
N GLU A 194 -19.24 -15.80 -41.11
CA GLU A 194 -19.80 -16.97 -41.77
C GLU A 194 -18.61 -17.84 -42.20
N GLU A 195 -18.38 -18.97 -41.51
CA GLU A 195 -17.56 -20.03 -42.08
C GLU A 195 -18.39 -21.32 -42.20
N ASP A 196 -18.65 -21.62 -43.46
CA ASP A 196 -19.21 -22.86 -43.96
C ASP A 196 -18.51 -24.09 -43.40
N ASN A 197 -19.35 -25.01 -42.95
CA ASN A 197 -19.02 -26.39 -42.66
C ASN A 197 -18.48 -27.09 -43.91
N THR A 198 -17.22 -27.53 -43.93
CA THR A 198 -16.77 -28.79 -44.57
C THR A 198 -15.29 -29.11 -44.33
N GLY A 199 -15.01 -30.30 -43.78
CA GLY A 199 -13.81 -31.07 -44.14
C GLY A 199 -12.82 -31.41 -43.02
N ALA A 200 -12.75 -32.71 -42.69
CA ALA A 200 -11.76 -33.37 -41.84
C ALA A 200 -10.29 -33.00 -42.17
N ILE A 201 -9.33 -33.11 -41.24
CA ILE A 201 -8.35 -34.21 -41.01
C ILE A 201 -7.57 -33.78 -39.74
N GLY A 202 -7.44 -34.54 -38.64
CA GLY A 202 -6.64 -35.76 -38.45
C GLY A 202 -5.65 -35.52 -37.28
N GLY A 203 -5.73 -36.34 -36.22
CA GLY A 203 -5.07 -36.10 -34.92
C GLY A 203 -3.60 -36.50 -34.79
N TYR A 204 -3.05 -36.28 -33.59
CA TYR A 204 -1.80 -36.90 -33.12
C TYR A 204 -1.91 -37.34 -31.65
N ASP A 205 -1.34 -38.52 -31.42
CA ASP A 205 -1.31 -39.37 -30.23
C ASP A 205 0.01 -39.14 -29.46
N PHE A 206 -0.02 -39.25 -28.12
CA PHE A 206 1.16 -39.12 -27.27
C PHE A 206 1.59 -40.49 -26.76
N GLY A 207 2.71 -41.00 -27.30
CA GLY A 207 3.49 -42.11 -26.77
C GLY A 207 4.93 -41.68 -26.53
#